data_AF-A0A956TFY8-F1
#
_entry.id   AF-A0A956TFY8-F1
#
_cell.length_a   1.000
_cell.length_b   1.000
_cell.length_c   1.000
_cell.angle_alpha   90.00
_cell.angle_beta   90.00
_cell.angle_gamma   90.00
#
_symmetry.space_group_name_H-M   'P 1'
#
loop_
_entity.id
_entity.type
_entity.pdbx_description
1 polymer ?
#
loop_
_entity_poly.entity_id
_entity_poly.type
_entity_poly.pdbx_seq_one_letter_code
_entity_poly.pdbx_strand_id
1 'polypeptide(L)'
;MRRGFTLLEAVLGIGLLALLSLAVFGLFRLGSDHFRIGVMRNDLQAQGRRAIALLQREFPRSSYASLGIFTSGLNPPRDAISFATLSDWNDPALFDPASGRPEWDRYYFFFCTTDLPLGRLGYAVIDPGAEADTPWANMTAHTPVVAPPSVGAEITRVTMLADSVERFQVTDNSDSVSFDLVLSGQSLDVHRRQERYEFTFTIKPINS
;
A
#
# COMPACT_ATOMS: atom_id res chain seq x y z
N MET A 1 -2.02 7.19 72.70
CA MET A 1 -2.77 5.93 72.46
C MET A 1 -2.44 5.44 71.06
N ARG A 2 -1.58 4.41 70.94
CA ARG A 2 -1.26 3.77 69.65
C ARG A 2 -2.32 2.70 69.39
N ARG A 3 -3.28 2.96 68.50
CA ARG A 3 -4.20 1.92 68.01
C ARG A 3 -3.41 1.05 67.03
N GLY A 4 -3.12 -0.18 67.42
CA GLY A 4 -2.49 -1.16 66.55
C GLY A 4 -3.44 -1.47 65.40
N PHE A 5 -2.96 -1.34 64.17
CA PHE A 5 -3.69 -1.68 62.96
C PHE A 5 -4.15 -3.14 63.07
N THR A 6 -5.45 -3.39 62.97
CA THR A 6 -5.96 -4.76 63.11
C THR A 6 -5.63 -5.54 61.84
N LEU A 7 -5.21 -6.81 61.98
CA LEU A 7 -4.86 -7.66 60.84
C LEU A 7 -6.02 -7.75 59.82
N LEU A 8 -7.26 -7.68 60.30
CA LEU A 8 -8.48 -7.60 59.50
C LEU A 8 -8.51 -6.36 58.60
N GLU A 9 -8.16 -5.19 59.14
CA GLU A 9 -8.12 -3.92 58.42
C GLU A 9 -7.06 -3.94 57.31
N ALA A 10 -5.91 -4.57 57.55
CA ALA A 10 -4.89 -4.78 56.53
C ALA A 10 -5.38 -5.70 55.39
N VAL A 11 -6.04 -6.82 55.72
CA VAL A 11 -6.59 -7.75 54.71
C VAL A 11 -7.68 -7.07 53.88
N LEU A 12 -8.57 -6.29 54.51
CA LEU A 12 -9.60 -5.53 53.80
C LEU A 12 -8.99 -4.45 52.89
N GLY A 13 -7.96 -3.74 53.36
CA GLY A 13 -7.24 -2.75 52.56
C GLY A 13 -6.55 -3.37 51.34
N ILE A 14 -5.89 -4.50 51.51
CA ILE A 14 -5.24 -5.24 50.41
C ILE A 14 -6.30 -5.75 49.41
N GLY A 15 -7.43 -6.29 49.90
CA GLY A 15 -8.50 -6.77 49.05
C GLY A 15 -9.14 -5.65 48.21
N LEU A 16 -9.41 -4.49 48.83
CA LEU A 16 -9.94 -3.32 48.14
C LEU A 16 -8.94 -2.79 47.09
N LEU A 17 -7.65 -2.72 47.46
CA LEU A 17 -6.60 -2.28 46.55
C LEU A 17 -6.44 -3.23 45.36
N ALA A 18 -6.51 -4.53 45.58
CA ALA A 18 -6.44 -5.55 44.52
C ALA A 18 -7.64 -5.44 43.57
N LEU A 19 -8.86 -5.27 44.12
CA LEU A 19 -10.07 -5.07 43.33
C LEU A 19 -10.01 -3.80 42.49
N LEU A 20 -9.54 -2.69 43.08
CA LEU A 20 -9.36 -1.42 42.39
C LEU A 20 -8.30 -1.53 41.29
N SER A 21 -7.19 -2.22 41.57
CA SER A 21 -6.15 -2.48 40.58
C SER A 21 -6.69 -3.31 39.41
N LEU A 22 -7.46 -4.38 39.67
CA LEU A 22 -8.11 -5.18 38.64
C LEU A 22 -9.07 -4.36 37.78
N ALA A 23 -9.85 -3.46 38.40
CA ALA A 23 -10.75 -2.57 37.67
C ALA A 23 -9.98 -1.61 36.74
N VAL A 24 -8.89 -1.00 37.23
CA VAL A 24 -8.05 -0.08 36.44
C VAL A 24 -7.37 -0.81 35.28
N PHE A 25 -6.75 -1.97 35.53
CA PHE A 25 -6.10 -2.76 34.48
C PHE A 25 -7.12 -3.30 33.47
N GLY A 26 -8.32 -3.68 33.91
CA GLY A 26 -9.41 -4.08 33.03
C GLY A 26 -9.83 -2.96 32.09
N LEU A 27 -10.02 -1.74 32.63
CA LEU A 27 -10.37 -0.57 31.83
C LEU A 27 -9.25 -0.18 30.86
N PHE A 28 -8.00 -0.24 31.31
CA PHE A 28 -6.83 0.04 30.47
C PHE A 28 -6.71 -0.95 29.31
N ARG A 29 -6.96 -2.24 29.54
CA ARG A 29 -6.97 -3.26 28.49
C ARG A 29 -8.03 -2.95 27.43
N LEU A 30 -9.26 -2.67 27.86
CA LEU A 30 -10.36 -2.29 26.95
C LEU A 30 -10.00 -1.05 26.13
N GLY A 31 -9.44 -0.02 26.77
CA GLY A 31 -9.00 1.19 26.09
C GLY A 31 -7.89 0.94 25.06
N SER A 32 -6.92 0.10 25.42
CA SER A 32 -5.78 -0.25 24.55
C SER A 32 -6.22 -1.03 23.31
N ASP A 33 -7.15 -1.96 23.45
CA ASP A 33 -7.69 -2.73 22.33
C ASP A 33 -8.44 -1.84 21.34
N HIS A 34 -9.30 -0.94 21.84
CA HIS A 34 -9.99 0.04 21.01
C HIS A 34 -9.04 1.01 20.32
N PHE A 35 -8.02 1.50 21.02
CA PHE A 35 -7.02 2.39 20.44
C PHE A 35 -6.25 1.70 19.31
N ARG A 36 -5.82 0.45 19.51
CA ARG A 36 -5.12 -0.33 18.49
C ARG A 36 -5.94 -0.50 17.21
N ILE A 37 -7.24 -0.80 17.34
CA ILE A 37 -8.15 -0.90 16.18
C ILE A 37 -8.26 0.45 15.46
N GLY A 38 -8.37 1.55 16.21
CA GLY A 38 -8.41 2.89 15.65
C GLY A 38 -7.15 3.25 14.85
N VAL A 39 -5.98 2.94 15.40
CA VAL A 39 -4.68 3.15 14.74
C VAL A 39 -4.58 2.31 13.46
N MET A 40 -4.93 1.02 13.53
CA MET A 40 -4.91 0.12 12.36
C MET A 40 -5.81 0.64 11.22
N ARG A 41 -7.03 1.09 11.55
CA ARG A 41 -7.94 1.67 10.55
C ARG A 41 -7.38 2.92 9.89
N ASN A 42 -6.81 3.81 10.70
CA ASN A 42 -6.19 5.04 10.20
C ASN A 42 -5.02 4.73 9.26
N ASP A 43 -4.19 3.76 9.64
CA ASP A 43 -3.03 3.34 8.86
C ASP A 43 -3.42 2.70 7.52
N LEU A 44 -4.37 1.75 7.52
CA LEU A 44 -4.88 1.14 6.27
C LEU A 44 -5.46 2.21 5.33
N GLN A 45 -6.22 3.15 5.88
CA GLN A 45 -6.79 4.24 5.08
C GLN A 45 -5.70 5.18 4.54
N ALA A 46 -4.66 5.47 5.33
CA ALA A 46 -3.53 6.28 4.90
C ALA A 46 -2.72 5.58 3.80
N GLN A 47 -2.44 4.28 3.95
CA GLN A 47 -1.76 3.45 2.94
C GLN A 47 -2.51 3.46 1.61
N GLY A 48 -3.81 3.18 1.64
CA GLY A 48 -4.66 3.19 0.43
C GLY A 48 -4.66 4.56 -0.24
N ARG A 49 -4.87 5.65 0.52
CA ARG A 49 -4.84 7.02 -0.02
C ARG A 49 -3.50 7.38 -0.65
N ARG A 50 -2.37 6.98 -0.05
CA ARG A 50 -1.03 7.23 -0.63
C ARG A 50 -0.87 6.51 -1.97
N ALA A 51 -1.28 5.25 -2.05
CA ALA A 51 -1.18 4.48 -3.29
C ALA A 51 -2.02 5.09 -4.42
N ILE A 52 -3.28 5.44 -4.10
CA ILE A 52 -4.20 6.07 -5.06
C ILE A 52 -3.68 7.44 -5.50
N ALA A 53 -3.26 8.28 -4.56
CA ALA A 53 -2.77 9.62 -4.88
C ALA A 53 -1.54 9.56 -5.80
N LEU A 54 -0.66 8.58 -5.61
CA LEU A 54 0.47 8.37 -6.50
C LEU A 54 0.02 7.93 -7.90
N LEU A 55 -0.85 6.92 -8.01
CA LEU A 55 -1.39 6.46 -9.29
C LEU A 55 -2.15 7.57 -10.03
N GLN A 56 -2.99 8.33 -9.32
CA GLN A 56 -3.73 9.47 -9.87
C GLN A 56 -2.83 10.62 -10.31
N ARG A 57 -1.63 10.76 -9.72
CA ARG A 57 -0.67 11.80 -10.10
C ARG A 57 0.15 11.39 -11.32
N GLU A 58 0.66 10.16 -11.33
CA GLU A 58 1.61 9.69 -12.35
C GLU A 58 0.92 9.16 -13.60
N PHE A 59 -0.17 8.40 -13.45
CA PHE A 59 -0.81 7.70 -14.58
C PHE A 59 -1.39 8.65 -15.65
N PRO A 60 -2.09 9.75 -15.32
CA PRO A 60 -2.60 10.65 -16.37
C PRO A 60 -1.50 11.26 -17.24
N ARG A 61 -0.29 11.40 -16.67
CA ARG A 61 0.87 11.99 -17.32
C ARG A 61 1.72 10.97 -18.09
N SER A 62 1.43 9.69 -17.96
CA SER A 62 2.17 8.61 -18.62
C SER A 62 1.78 8.41 -20.09
N SER A 63 2.63 7.69 -20.83
CA SER A 63 2.31 7.20 -22.17
C SER A 63 1.37 6.00 -22.11
N TYR A 64 0.20 6.10 -22.73
CA TYR A 64 -0.71 4.95 -22.85
C TYR A 64 -0.16 3.85 -23.75
N ALA A 65 0.63 4.20 -24.78
CA ALA A 65 1.25 3.23 -25.69
C ALA A 65 2.25 2.30 -24.96
N SER A 66 2.86 2.78 -23.89
CA SER A 66 3.81 2.05 -23.06
C SER A 66 3.16 1.19 -21.96
N LEU A 67 1.82 1.13 -21.93
CA LEU A 67 1.08 0.45 -20.87
C LEU A 67 1.31 -1.07 -20.93
N GLY A 68 1.95 -1.61 -19.90
CA GLY A 68 2.04 -3.05 -19.66
C GLY A 68 1.16 -3.43 -18.48
N ILE A 69 0.25 -4.38 -18.66
CA ILE A 69 -0.53 -4.98 -17.56
C ILE A 69 -0.15 -6.45 -17.44
N PHE A 70 0.14 -6.88 -16.21
CA PHE A 70 0.34 -8.27 -15.87
C PHE A 70 -0.79 -8.75 -14.96
N THR A 71 -1.50 -9.78 -15.39
CA THR A 71 -2.55 -10.41 -14.60
C THR A 71 -1.99 -11.65 -13.89
N SER A 72 -2.10 -11.66 -12.57
CA SER A 72 -1.47 -12.70 -11.74
C SER A 72 -2.14 -14.08 -11.82
N GLY A 73 -3.42 -14.14 -12.21
CA GLY A 73 -4.23 -15.35 -12.15
C GLY A 73 -4.50 -15.86 -10.73
N LEU A 74 -4.07 -15.12 -9.70
CA LEU A 74 -4.29 -15.46 -8.29
C LEU A 74 -5.71 -15.11 -7.84
N ASN A 75 -6.19 -15.83 -6.82
CA ASN A 75 -7.44 -15.51 -6.14
C ASN A 75 -7.17 -15.36 -4.64
N PRO A 76 -7.13 -14.13 -4.10
CA PRO A 76 -7.46 -12.85 -4.74
C PRO A 76 -6.36 -12.32 -5.70
N PRO A 77 -6.70 -11.50 -6.73
CA PRO A 77 -5.74 -11.02 -7.71
C PRO A 77 -4.69 -10.07 -7.12
N ARG A 78 -3.47 -10.17 -7.67
CA ARG A 78 -2.23 -9.47 -7.31
C ARG A 78 -1.54 -8.98 -8.58
N ASP A 79 -2.24 -8.17 -9.34
CA ASP A 79 -1.79 -7.75 -10.66
C ASP A 79 -0.60 -6.78 -10.56
N ALA A 80 0.02 -6.51 -11.70
CA ALA A 80 1.03 -5.46 -11.81
C ALA A 80 0.78 -4.63 -13.06
N ILE A 81 1.30 -3.42 -13.04
CA ILE A 81 1.18 -2.48 -14.15
C ILE A 81 2.48 -1.72 -14.31
N SER A 82 2.90 -1.52 -15.56
CA SER A 82 4.00 -0.65 -15.92
C SER A 82 3.54 0.39 -16.93
N PHE A 83 4.12 1.58 -16.85
CA PHE A 83 3.89 2.64 -17.81
C PHE A 83 5.07 3.62 -17.77
N ALA A 84 5.34 4.24 -18.90
CA ALA A 84 6.42 5.19 -19.07
C ALA A 84 5.99 6.60 -18.71
N THR A 85 6.90 7.35 -18.10
CA THR A 85 6.73 8.73 -17.66
C THR A 85 8.06 9.46 -17.79
N LEU A 86 8.06 10.75 -17.48
CA LEU A 86 9.25 11.55 -17.40
C LEU A 86 9.88 11.51 -16.01
N SER A 87 11.20 11.54 -15.96
CA SER A 87 11.97 11.66 -14.73
C SER A 87 11.77 13.04 -14.08
N ASP A 88 11.73 14.11 -14.88
CA ASP A 88 11.38 15.47 -14.49
C ASP A 88 10.50 16.16 -15.55
N TRP A 89 9.28 16.52 -15.18
CA TRP A 89 8.37 17.25 -16.06
C TRP A 89 8.77 18.71 -16.32
N ASN A 90 9.73 19.24 -15.57
CA ASN A 90 10.20 20.62 -15.70
C ASN A 90 11.47 20.74 -16.54
N ASP A 91 12.10 19.62 -16.92
CA ASP A 91 13.29 19.65 -17.75
C ASP A 91 12.91 19.74 -19.23
N PRO A 92 13.15 20.87 -19.91
CA PRO A 92 12.83 21.01 -21.33
C PRO A 92 13.67 20.09 -22.22
N ALA A 93 14.78 19.52 -21.73
CA ALA A 93 15.60 18.59 -22.49
C ALA A 93 14.93 17.22 -22.69
N LEU A 94 13.92 16.89 -21.88
CA LEU A 94 13.13 15.66 -22.00
C LEU A 94 11.93 15.82 -22.95
N PHE A 95 11.93 16.87 -23.76
CA PHE A 95 10.91 17.11 -24.77
C PHE A 95 11.59 17.30 -26.12
N ASP A 96 11.07 16.61 -27.15
CA ASP A 96 11.54 16.79 -28.51
C ASP A 96 11.33 18.26 -28.94
N PRO A 97 12.40 19.00 -29.30
CA PRO A 97 12.30 20.40 -29.67
C PRO A 97 11.47 20.65 -30.93
N ALA A 98 11.26 19.64 -31.79
CA ALA A 98 10.48 19.77 -33.01
C ALA A 98 8.98 19.51 -32.80
N SER A 99 8.62 18.45 -32.08
CA SER A 99 7.21 18.06 -31.87
C SER A 99 6.62 18.50 -30.52
N GLY A 100 7.47 18.87 -29.55
CA GLY A 100 7.07 19.17 -28.17
C GLY A 100 6.57 17.94 -27.41
N ARG A 101 6.80 16.72 -27.93
CA ARG A 101 6.41 15.48 -27.28
C ARG A 101 7.41 15.13 -26.18
N PRO A 102 6.94 14.58 -25.06
CA PRO A 102 7.83 14.05 -24.03
C PRO A 102 8.62 12.85 -24.57
N GLU A 103 9.94 12.87 -24.39
CA GLU A 103 10.82 11.72 -24.60
C GLU A 103 10.81 10.89 -23.32
N TRP A 104 10.01 9.83 -23.30
CA TRP A 104 9.82 9.03 -22.09
C TRP A 104 11.14 8.38 -21.68
N ASP A 105 11.64 8.69 -20.48
CA ASP A 105 12.96 8.25 -20.03
C ASP A 105 12.90 7.32 -18.81
N ARG A 106 11.70 7.02 -18.31
CA ARG A 106 11.48 6.30 -17.05
C ARG A 106 10.22 5.46 -17.08
N TYR A 107 10.25 4.29 -16.45
CA TYR A 107 9.04 3.54 -16.12
C TYR A 107 8.70 3.63 -14.63
N TYR A 108 7.40 3.69 -14.36
CA TYR A 108 6.85 3.26 -13.08
C TYR A 108 6.32 1.85 -13.23
N PHE A 109 6.74 0.96 -12.34
CA PHE A 109 6.25 -0.40 -12.27
C PHE A 109 5.60 -0.64 -10.91
N PHE A 110 4.27 -0.68 -10.87
CA PHE A 110 3.51 -1.02 -9.68
C PHE A 110 3.32 -2.53 -9.62
N PHE A 111 3.67 -3.12 -8.49
CA PHE A 111 3.61 -4.56 -8.29
C PHE A 111 3.00 -4.90 -6.93
N CYS A 112 2.36 -6.05 -6.85
CA CYS A 112 1.92 -6.62 -5.58
C CYS A 112 2.67 -7.92 -5.30
N THR A 113 3.21 -8.07 -4.10
CA THR A 113 3.85 -9.32 -3.68
C THR A 113 2.82 -10.42 -3.49
N THR A 114 3.25 -11.68 -3.66
CA THR A 114 2.41 -12.87 -3.51
C THR A 114 2.43 -13.46 -2.11
N ASP A 115 2.91 -12.71 -1.12
CA ASP A 115 2.88 -13.12 0.28
C ASP A 115 1.45 -13.49 0.70
N LEU A 116 1.31 -14.65 1.36
CA LEU A 116 0.04 -15.12 1.90
C LEU A 116 0.02 -14.93 3.42
N PRO A 117 -1.11 -14.50 4.01
CA PRO A 117 -2.42 -14.24 3.39
C PRO A 117 -2.58 -12.84 2.78
N LEU A 118 -1.68 -11.90 3.09
CA LEU A 118 -1.73 -10.52 2.62
C LEU A 118 -0.41 -10.18 1.92
N GLY A 119 -0.54 -9.58 0.73
CA GLY A 119 0.58 -9.09 -0.04
C GLY A 119 0.95 -7.66 0.33
N ARG A 120 1.98 -7.16 -0.31
CA ARG A 120 2.42 -5.77 -0.20
C ARG A 120 2.38 -5.09 -1.56
N LEU A 121 1.86 -3.88 -1.61
CA LEU A 121 1.84 -3.06 -2.82
C LEU A 121 3.07 -2.18 -2.79
N GLY A 122 3.89 -2.24 -3.83
CA GLY A 122 4.99 -1.34 -4.03
C GLY A 122 5.00 -0.78 -5.44
N TYR A 123 5.87 0.19 -5.65
CA TYR A 123 6.26 0.59 -7.00
C TYR A 123 7.78 0.63 -7.11
N ALA A 124 8.26 0.33 -8.30
CA ALA A 124 9.63 0.50 -8.70
C ALA A 124 9.73 1.63 -9.73
N VAL A 125 10.83 2.37 -9.66
CA VAL A 125 11.25 3.32 -10.69
C VAL A 125 12.36 2.66 -11.48
N ILE A 126 12.20 2.64 -12.79
CA ILE A 126 13.12 2.00 -13.71
C ILE A 126 13.60 3.06 -14.70
N ASP A 127 14.91 3.19 -14.85
CA ASP A 127 15.53 4.06 -15.84
C ASP A 127 16.13 3.14 -16.94
N PRO A 128 15.42 2.92 -18.05
CA PRO A 128 15.81 1.96 -19.10
C PRO A 128 17.07 2.36 -19.88
N GLY A 129 17.55 3.61 -19.75
CA GLY A 129 18.71 4.14 -20.49
C GLY A 129 18.46 4.41 -21.98
N ALA A 130 17.26 4.11 -22.48
CA ALA A 130 16.75 4.40 -23.82
C ALA A 130 15.29 4.87 -23.73
N GLU A 131 14.73 5.38 -24.82
CA GLU A 131 13.34 5.88 -24.84
C GLU A 131 12.33 4.77 -24.48
N ALA A 132 11.40 5.11 -23.60
CA ALA A 132 10.46 4.23 -22.92
C ALA A 132 9.09 4.17 -23.65
N ASP A 133 9.08 4.10 -24.97
CA ASP A 133 7.84 4.19 -25.75
C ASP A 133 6.97 2.92 -25.75
N THR A 134 7.57 1.77 -25.44
CA THR A 134 6.89 0.47 -25.47
C THR A 134 6.64 -0.05 -24.05
N PRO A 135 5.78 -1.07 -23.86
CA PRO A 135 5.71 -1.75 -22.57
C PRO A 135 7.07 -2.25 -22.10
N TRP A 136 7.34 -2.16 -20.81
CA TRP A 136 8.62 -2.58 -20.25
C TRP A 136 8.80 -4.09 -20.43
N ALA A 137 9.80 -4.48 -21.23
CA ALA A 137 9.99 -5.87 -21.64
C ALA A 137 10.22 -6.84 -20.45
N ASN A 138 10.85 -6.37 -19.38
CA ASN A 138 11.17 -7.19 -18.20
C ASN A 138 10.02 -7.30 -17.20
N MET A 139 8.83 -6.73 -17.49
CA MET A 139 7.69 -6.78 -16.57
C MET A 139 7.31 -8.20 -16.16
N THR A 140 7.35 -9.17 -17.09
CA THR A 140 7.06 -10.58 -16.80
C THR A 140 8.14 -11.27 -15.97
N ALA A 141 9.40 -10.86 -16.10
CA ALA A 141 10.50 -11.36 -15.27
C ALA A 141 10.38 -10.88 -13.81
N HIS A 142 9.65 -9.78 -13.60
CA HIS A 142 9.44 -9.14 -12.30
C HIS A 142 7.99 -9.26 -11.80
N THR A 143 7.17 -10.19 -12.33
CA THR A 143 5.82 -10.45 -11.83
C THR A 143 5.38 -11.90 -12.03
N PRO A 144 4.68 -12.56 -11.08
CA PRO A 144 4.47 -12.18 -9.69
C PRO A 144 5.71 -12.52 -8.85
N VAL A 145 6.16 -11.60 -7.99
CA VAL A 145 7.36 -11.85 -7.18
C VAL A 145 6.96 -12.09 -5.72
N VAL A 146 7.57 -13.13 -5.13
CA VAL A 146 7.49 -13.41 -3.69
C VAL A 146 8.14 -12.29 -2.88
N ALA A 147 9.09 -11.56 -3.46
CA ALA A 147 9.80 -10.46 -2.81
C ALA A 147 9.84 -9.23 -3.72
N PRO A 148 9.93 -8.00 -3.19
CA PRO A 148 10.12 -6.81 -4.02
C PRO A 148 11.32 -6.97 -4.97
N PRO A 149 11.25 -6.42 -6.19
CA PRO A 149 12.39 -6.47 -7.10
C PRO A 149 13.58 -5.74 -6.47
N SER A 150 14.79 -6.21 -6.76
CA SER A 150 16.00 -5.61 -6.20
C SER A 150 16.43 -4.38 -7.00
N VAL A 151 16.96 -3.37 -6.30
CA VAL A 151 17.62 -2.23 -6.93
C VAL A 151 18.86 -2.74 -7.66
N GLY A 152 19.04 -2.34 -8.91
CA GLY A 152 20.03 -2.91 -9.81
C GLY A 152 20.37 -1.96 -10.95
N ALA A 153 20.81 -2.52 -12.09
CA ALA A 153 21.25 -1.73 -13.24
C ALA A 153 20.13 -0.88 -13.87
N GLU A 154 18.90 -1.40 -13.90
CA GLU A 154 17.74 -0.70 -14.48
C GLU A 154 16.79 -0.14 -13.40
N ILE A 155 16.65 -0.82 -12.26
CA ILE A 155 15.74 -0.41 -11.18
C ILE A 155 16.49 0.51 -10.23
N THR A 156 16.15 1.79 -10.26
CA THR A 156 16.80 2.84 -9.47
C THR A 156 16.19 2.95 -8.07
N ARG A 157 14.89 2.69 -7.92
CA ARG A 157 14.18 2.85 -6.65
C ARG A 157 13.06 1.83 -6.51
N VAL A 158 12.87 1.33 -5.29
CA VAL A 158 11.69 0.54 -4.91
C VAL A 158 11.09 1.14 -3.65
N THR A 159 9.78 1.27 -3.59
CA THR A 159 9.07 1.86 -2.44
C THR A 159 7.78 1.09 -2.19
N MET A 160 7.59 0.68 -0.94
CA MET A 160 6.36 0.03 -0.50
C MET A 160 5.33 1.08 -0.11
N LEU A 161 4.10 0.92 -0.59
CA LEU A 161 2.97 1.82 -0.38
C LEU A 161 2.01 1.28 0.66
N ALA A 162 1.81 -0.04 0.66
CA ALA A 162 0.93 -0.74 1.58
C ALA A 162 1.46 -2.14 1.93
N ASP A 163 1.26 -2.57 3.16
CA ASP A 163 1.79 -3.85 3.70
C ASP A 163 0.71 -4.91 3.93
N SER A 164 -0.54 -4.59 3.60
CA SER A 164 -1.71 -5.41 3.96
C SER A 164 -2.71 -5.48 2.83
N VAL A 165 -2.23 -5.83 1.64
CA VAL A 165 -3.01 -5.91 0.41
C VAL A 165 -3.71 -7.25 0.32
N GLU A 166 -5.05 -7.21 0.29
CA GLU A 166 -5.90 -8.36 0.04
C GLU A 166 -6.23 -8.50 -1.44
N ARG A 167 -6.29 -7.43 -2.22
CA ARG A 167 -6.55 -7.45 -3.67
C ARG A 167 -5.89 -6.24 -4.32
N PHE A 168 -5.23 -6.46 -5.45
CA PHE A 168 -4.86 -5.38 -6.37
C PHE A 168 -5.15 -5.88 -7.78
N GLN A 169 -6.13 -5.27 -8.43
CA GLN A 169 -6.61 -5.65 -9.75
C GLN A 169 -6.60 -4.45 -10.67
N VAL A 170 -6.14 -4.67 -11.89
CA VAL A 170 -6.09 -3.65 -12.94
C VAL A 170 -6.92 -4.12 -14.12
N THR A 171 -7.87 -3.30 -14.55
CA THR A 171 -8.74 -3.59 -15.70
C THR A 171 -8.59 -2.47 -16.72
N ASP A 172 -8.16 -2.82 -17.92
CA ASP A 172 -8.15 -1.91 -19.06
C ASP A 172 -9.53 -1.88 -19.73
N ASN A 173 -10.09 -0.69 -19.89
CA ASN A 173 -11.39 -0.42 -20.49
C ASN A 173 -11.23 0.50 -21.71
N SER A 174 -10.38 0.15 -22.67
CA SER A 174 -10.12 0.80 -23.99
C SER A 174 -9.69 2.27 -23.97
N ASP A 175 -10.40 3.13 -23.23
CA ASP A 175 -10.22 4.57 -23.06
C ASP A 175 -9.85 4.93 -21.60
N SER A 176 -9.80 3.94 -20.70
CA SER A 176 -9.53 4.18 -19.28
C SER A 176 -9.02 2.92 -18.59
N VAL A 177 -8.24 3.10 -17.53
CA VAL A 177 -7.78 1.99 -16.69
C VAL A 177 -8.43 2.11 -15.31
N SER A 178 -9.07 1.03 -14.89
CA SER A 178 -9.67 0.89 -13.57
C SER A 178 -8.75 0.13 -12.64
N PHE A 179 -8.61 0.65 -11.43
CA PHE A 179 -7.81 0.08 -10.36
C PHE A 179 -8.73 -0.27 -9.19
N ASP A 180 -8.60 -1.49 -8.70
CA ASP A 180 -9.31 -1.99 -7.52
C ASP A 180 -8.28 -2.47 -6.49
N LEU A 181 -8.14 -1.69 -5.42
CA LEU A 181 -7.24 -1.97 -4.31
C LEU A 181 -8.05 -2.27 -3.06
N VAL A 182 -7.87 -3.48 -2.51
CA VAL A 182 -8.42 -3.88 -1.22
C VAL A 182 -7.30 -4.08 -0.23
N LEU A 183 -7.38 -3.36 0.88
CA LEU A 183 -6.51 -3.52 2.03
C LEU A 183 -7.28 -4.19 3.17
N SER A 184 -6.63 -5.09 3.89
CA SER A 184 -7.26 -5.77 5.02
C SER A 184 -6.35 -5.86 6.23
N GLY A 185 -6.87 -5.47 7.40
CA GLY A 185 -6.20 -5.63 8.69
C GLY A 185 -6.83 -6.75 9.50
N GLN A 186 -5.98 -7.58 10.11
CA GLN A 186 -6.42 -8.57 11.09
C GLN A 186 -6.27 -8.01 12.51
N SER A 187 -7.38 -7.90 13.23
CA SER A 187 -7.34 -7.74 14.69
C SER A 187 -7.04 -9.11 15.32
N LEU A 188 -6.17 -9.13 16.34
CA LEU A 188 -5.81 -10.35 17.10
C LEU A 188 -6.95 -10.92 17.96
N ASP A 189 -8.13 -10.30 17.94
CA ASP A 189 -9.29 -10.76 18.70
C ASP A 189 -9.99 -11.97 18.06
N VAL A 190 -10.31 -12.96 18.90
CA VAL A 190 -10.96 -14.23 18.52
C VAL A 190 -12.33 -14.00 17.85
N HIS A 191 -12.97 -12.86 18.12
CA HIS A 191 -14.14 -12.39 17.39
C HIS A 191 -13.69 -11.52 16.20
N ARG A 192 -13.26 -12.20 15.12
CA ARG A 192 -12.81 -11.66 13.82
C ARG A 192 -13.65 -10.47 13.34
N ARG A 193 -13.26 -9.25 13.68
CA ARG A 193 -13.53 -8.09 12.82
C ARG A 193 -12.33 -7.93 11.91
N GLN A 194 -12.47 -8.44 10.70
CA GLN A 194 -11.56 -8.15 9.61
C GLN A 194 -11.94 -6.77 9.09
N GLU A 195 -11.07 -5.79 9.30
CA GLU A 195 -11.26 -4.46 8.73
C GLU A 195 -10.83 -4.55 7.27
N ARG A 196 -11.71 -4.15 6.36
CA ARG A 196 -11.48 -4.19 4.92
C ARG A 196 -11.78 -2.82 4.33
N TYR A 197 -10.83 -2.28 3.58
CA TYR A 197 -10.96 -1.02 2.88
C TYR A 197 -10.81 -1.28 1.39
N GLU A 198 -11.82 -0.90 0.64
CA GLU A 198 -11.86 -1.04 -0.82
C GLU A 198 -11.79 0.33 -1.45
N PHE A 199 -10.89 0.44 -2.43
CA PHE A 199 -10.64 1.65 -3.17
C PHE A 199 -10.73 1.32 -4.64
N THR A 200 -11.75 1.87 -5.30
CA THR A 200 -11.94 1.74 -6.74
C THR A 200 -11.86 3.10 -7.38
N PHE A 201 -11.02 3.23 -8.41
CA PHE A 201 -10.92 4.46 -9.18
C PHE A 201 -10.57 4.14 -10.64
N THR A 202 -10.98 5.02 -11.53
CA THR A 202 -10.75 4.90 -12.96
C THR A 202 -10.02 6.14 -13.43
N ILE A 203 -8.93 5.94 -14.17
CA ILE A 203 -8.13 7.03 -14.72
C ILE A 203 -8.16 6.96 -16.24
N LYS A 204 -8.41 8.10 -16.87
CA LYS A 204 -8.22 8.29 -18.31
C LYS A 204 -6.82 8.86 -18.55
N PRO A 205 -5.98 8.22 -19.39
CA PRO A 205 -4.70 8.79 -19.80
C PRO A 205 -4.95 10.13 -20.52
N ILE A 206 -4.11 11.13 -20.30
CA ILE A 206 -4.21 12.41 -21.01
C ILE A 206 -3.45 12.33 -22.34
N ASN A 207 -2.41 11.50 -22.40
CA ASN A 207 -1.49 11.36 -23.53
C ASN A 207 -1.75 10.07 -24.34
N SER A 208 -3.01 9.88 -24.76
CA SER A 208 -3.43 8.78 -25.67
C SER A 208 -3.38 9.19 -27.14
#